data_AF-A0A1V4IZ62-F1
#
_entry.id   AF-A0A1V4IZ62-F1
#
_cell.length_a   1.000
_cell.length_b   1.000
_cell.length_c   1.000
_cell.angle_alpha   90.00
_cell.angle_beta   90.00
_cell.angle_gamma   90.00
#
_symmetry.space_group_name_H-M   'P 1'
#
loop_
_entity.id
_entity.type
_entity.pdbx_description
1 polymer ?
#
loop_
_entity_poly.entity_id
_entity_poly.type
_entity_poly.pdbx_seq_one_letter_code
_entity_poly.pdbx_strand_id
1 'polypeptide(L)'
;MKKFIVLFLIFLGLSFNFFGVITFAVNITNVIKEGVYTLADLRVSPDNLYNITNVSSTEDAYIIIFNEDYVIMQSLRLSPIIRSFNLIPLEPQYKLVVLGKTEVFIEPRKVQ
;
A
#
# COMPACT_ATOMS: atom_id res chain seq x y z
N MET A 1 -51.51 -19.92 -15.84
CA MET A 1 -50.86 -18.74 -15.22
C MET A 1 -49.69 -19.09 -14.29
N LYS A 2 -49.77 -20.14 -13.45
CA LYS A 2 -48.65 -20.55 -12.56
C LYS A 2 -47.35 -20.92 -13.29
N LYS A 3 -47.42 -21.59 -14.44
CA LYS A 3 -46.23 -22.00 -15.24
C LYS A 3 -45.45 -20.80 -15.83
N PHE A 4 -46.15 -19.74 -16.21
CA PHE A 4 -45.53 -18.51 -16.73
C PHE A 4 -44.79 -17.75 -15.63
N ILE A 5 -45.35 -17.73 -14.42
CA ILE A 5 -44.70 -17.11 -13.25
C ILE A 5 -43.40 -17.81 -12.89
N VAL A 6 -43.35 -19.15 -12.96
CA VAL A 6 -42.11 -19.91 -12.70
C VAL A 6 -41.06 -19.60 -13.75
N LEU A 7 -41.43 -19.56 -15.04
CA LEU A 7 -40.50 -19.24 -16.12
C LEU A 7 -39.98 -17.80 -16.02
N PHE A 8 -40.84 -16.85 -15.65
CA PHE A 8 -40.48 -15.46 -15.42
C PHE A 8 -39.49 -15.32 -14.24
N LEU A 9 -39.72 -16.04 -13.13
CA LEU A 9 -38.81 -16.04 -11.98
C LEU A 9 -37.42 -16.58 -12.33
N ILE A 10 -37.34 -17.63 -13.16
CA ILE A 10 -36.05 -18.19 -13.62
C ILE A 10 -35.30 -17.18 -14.47
N PHE A 11 -35.99 -16.52 -15.40
CA PHE A 11 -35.39 -15.48 -16.25
C PHE A 11 -34.93 -14.27 -15.43
N LEU A 12 -35.70 -13.87 -14.43
CA LEU A 12 -35.38 -12.77 -13.53
C LEU A 12 -34.18 -13.11 -12.63
N GLY A 13 -34.06 -14.36 -12.15
CA GLY A 13 -32.89 -14.79 -11.38
C GLY A 13 -31.60 -14.81 -12.22
N LEU A 14 -31.71 -15.17 -13.50
CA LEU A 14 -30.56 -15.19 -14.42
C LEU A 14 -30.07 -13.78 -14.78
N SER A 15 -30.95 -12.77 -14.86
CA SER A 15 -30.55 -11.40 -15.22
C SER A 15 -29.70 -10.69 -14.16
N PHE A 16 -29.77 -11.11 -12.89
CA PHE A 16 -28.94 -10.53 -11.82
C PHE A 16 -27.48 -11.00 -11.82
N ASN A 17 -27.11 -12.03 -12.60
CA ASN A 17 -25.72 -12.50 -12.71
C ASN A 17 -24.82 -11.59 -13.58
N PHE A 18 -25.40 -10.63 -14.32
CA PHE A 18 -24.63 -9.72 -15.17
C PHE A 18 -24.08 -8.50 -14.44
N PHE A 19 -24.55 -8.23 -13.22
CA PHE A 19 -23.97 -7.19 -12.38
C PHE A 19 -22.73 -7.75 -11.69
N GLY A 20 -21.64 -7.82 -12.44
CA GLY A 20 -20.32 -7.99 -11.84
C GLY A 20 -20.15 -6.92 -10.77
N VAL A 21 -19.99 -7.35 -9.52
CA VAL A 21 -19.65 -6.45 -8.42
C VAL A 21 -18.30 -5.86 -8.79
N ILE A 22 -18.29 -4.60 -9.25
CA ILE A 22 -17.07 -3.82 -9.30
C ILE A 22 -16.77 -3.51 -7.84
N THR A 23 -16.01 -4.39 -7.20
CA THR A 23 -15.41 -4.06 -5.92
C THR A 23 -14.41 -2.95 -6.23
N PHE A 24 -14.74 -1.72 -5.82
CA PHE A 24 -13.71 -0.78 -5.45
C PHE A 24 -13.09 -1.36 -4.17
N ALA A 25 -12.29 -2.44 -4.31
CA ALA A 25 -11.21 -2.61 -3.36
C ALA A 25 -10.53 -1.24 -3.41
N VAL A 26 -10.63 -0.48 -2.31
CA VAL A 26 -9.78 0.67 -2.10
C VAL A 26 -8.41 0.10 -2.39
N ASN A 27 -7.86 0.46 -3.55
CA ASN A 27 -6.49 0.18 -3.85
C ASN A 27 -5.82 1.05 -2.80
N ILE A 28 -5.56 0.48 -1.62
CA ILE A 28 -4.75 1.11 -0.59
C ILE A 28 -3.40 1.06 -1.28
N THR A 29 -3.19 2.06 -2.13
CA THR A 29 -1.90 2.30 -2.72
C THR A 29 -1.07 2.58 -1.49
N ASN A 30 -0.23 1.62 -1.09
CA ASN A 30 0.78 1.81 -0.05
C ASN A 30 1.85 2.81 -0.54
N VAL A 31 1.39 3.82 -1.25
CA VAL A 31 2.13 4.84 -1.96
C VAL A 31 1.95 6.08 -1.11
N ILE A 32 3.03 6.48 -0.46
CA ILE A 32 3.09 7.64 0.42
C ILE A 32 3.85 8.77 -0.27
N LYS A 33 3.52 10.00 0.09
CA LYS A 33 4.14 11.22 -0.45
C LYS A 33 5.20 11.73 0.50
N GLU A 34 5.80 12.86 0.15
CA GLU A 34 6.61 13.63 1.08
C GLU A 34 5.84 13.93 2.37
N GLY A 35 6.48 13.69 3.52
CA GLY A 35 5.86 13.84 4.83
C GLY A 35 6.56 13.07 5.95
N VAL A 36 5.96 13.14 7.14
CA VAL A 36 6.39 12.41 8.33
C VAL A 36 5.30 11.44 8.74
N TYR A 37 5.66 10.16 8.88
CA TYR A 37 4.74 9.05 9.07
C TYR A 37 5.11 8.24 10.31
N THR A 38 4.09 7.76 11.01
CA THR A 38 4.17 6.65 11.97
C THR A 38 3.77 5.35 11.30
N LEU A 39 4.04 4.22 11.95
CA LEU A 39 3.62 2.91 11.45
C LEU A 39 2.10 2.82 11.20
N ALA A 40 1.31 3.46 12.07
CA ALA A 40 -0.15 3.52 11.94
C ALA A 40 -0.61 4.26 10.68
N ASP A 41 0.16 5.26 10.23
CA ASP A 41 -0.15 6.06 9.03
C ASP A 41 0.10 5.27 7.73
N LEU A 42 0.98 4.27 7.78
CA LEU A 42 1.39 3.48 6.60
C LEU A 42 0.33 2.46 6.18
N ARG A 43 -0.69 2.18 7.02
CA ARG A 43 -1.81 1.25 6.75
C ARG A 43 -1.34 -0.12 6.24
N VAL A 44 -0.15 -0.55 6.64
CA VAL A 44 0.49 -1.82 6.28
C VAL A 44 0.19 -2.92 7.31
N SER A 45 0.39 -4.18 6.92
CA SER A 45 0.35 -5.34 7.84
C SER A 45 1.21 -5.08 9.09
N PRO A 46 0.82 -5.55 10.28
CA PRO A 46 1.61 -5.40 11.50
C PRO A 46 2.96 -6.15 11.49
N ASP A 47 3.37 -6.77 10.39
CA ASP A 47 4.72 -7.28 10.20
C ASP A 47 5.73 -6.15 10.34
N ASN A 48 6.71 -6.24 11.23
CA ASN A 48 7.68 -5.15 11.39
C ASN A 48 8.68 -5.02 10.22
N LEU A 49 8.74 -5.98 9.30
CA LEU A 49 9.68 -6.00 8.18
C LEU A 49 9.02 -5.49 6.90
N TYR A 50 9.57 -4.42 6.34
CA TYR A 50 9.05 -3.80 5.12
C TYR A 50 10.12 -3.59 4.06
N ASN A 51 9.62 -3.43 2.85
CA ASN A 51 10.36 -3.07 1.66
C ASN A 51 9.82 -1.76 1.12
N ILE A 52 10.72 -0.91 0.61
CA ILE A 52 10.39 0.42 0.12
C ILE A 52 10.93 0.64 -1.29
N THR A 53 10.11 1.21 -2.18
CA THR A 53 10.42 1.35 -3.60
C THR A 53 10.03 2.74 -4.09
N ASN A 54 10.93 3.43 -4.79
CA ASN A 54 10.58 4.70 -5.45
C ASN A 54 9.72 4.40 -6.69
N VAL A 55 8.56 5.07 -6.79
CA VAL A 55 7.63 4.88 -7.91
C VAL A 55 8.01 5.75 -9.12
N SER A 56 8.77 6.83 -8.91
CA SER A 56 9.17 7.71 -10.00
C SER A 56 10.27 7.11 -10.88
N SER A 57 10.19 7.44 -12.16
CA SER A 57 11.20 7.15 -13.18
C SER A 57 12.20 8.30 -13.37
N THR A 58 11.99 9.45 -12.73
CA THR A 58 12.78 10.68 -12.95
C THR A 58 13.29 11.35 -11.68
N GLU A 59 12.57 11.29 -10.56
CA GLU A 59 12.98 11.92 -9.30
C GLU A 59 13.50 10.91 -8.27
N ASP A 60 14.49 11.32 -7.47
CA ASP A 60 14.93 10.57 -6.29
C ASP A 60 13.96 10.78 -5.12
N ALA A 61 13.82 9.74 -4.26
CA ALA A 61 13.22 9.86 -2.94
C ALA A 61 14.30 9.70 -1.85
N TYR A 62 14.16 10.42 -0.74
CA TYR A 62 15.03 10.28 0.42
C TYR A 62 14.20 9.85 1.62
N ILE A 63 14.67 8.79 2.28
CA ILE A 63 13.99 8.16 3.41
C ILE A 63 14.90 8.25 4.63
N ILE A 64 14.36 8.74 5.74
CA ILE A 64 15.05 8.74 7.03
C ILE A 64 14.13 8.12 8.07
N ILE A 65 14.65 7.15 8.83
CA ILE A 65 13.92 6.51 9.94
C ILE A 65 14.55 6.95 11.24
N PHE A 66 13.72 7.42 12.16
CA PHE A 66 14.09 7.80 13.51
C PHE A 66 13.45 6.84 14.52
N ASN A 67 14.15 6.55 15.61
CA ASN A 67 13.55 5.90 16.79
C ASN A 67 12.77 6.92 17.65
N GLU A 68 12.27 6.47 18.81
CA GLU A 68 11.51 7.30 19.75
C GLU A 68 12.28 8.53 20.27
N ASP A 69 13.61 8.43 20.38
CA ASP A 69 14.51 9.50 20.84
C ASP A 69 15.01 10.40 19.71
N TYR A 70 14.42 10.33 18.51
CA TYR A 70 14.84 11.07 17.32
C TYR A 70 16.28 10.75 16.87
N VAL A 71 16.80 9.57 17.20
CA VAL A 71 18.07 9.07 16.68
C VAL A 71 17.84 8.45 15.30
N ILE A 72 18.66 8.83 14.32
CA ILE A 72 18.60 8.26 12.96
C ILE A 72 19.01 6.78 13.01
N MET A 73 18.08 5.91 12.67
CA MET A 73 18.29 4.46 12.59
C MET A 73 18.67 4.00 11.17
N GLN A 74 18.11 4.65 10.15
CA GLN A 74 18.39 4.33 8.76
C GLN A 74 18.19 5.56 7.88
N SER A 75 19.05 5.75 6.88
CA SER A 75 18.92 6.78 5.85
C SER A 75 19.17 6.15 4.48
N LEU A 76 18.25 6.34 3.54
CA LEU A 76 18.30 5.77 2.20
C LEU A 76 18.01 6.84 1.14
N ARG A 77 18.72 6.77 0.02
CA ARG A 77 18.36 7.44 -1.22
C ARG A 77 17.84 6.39 -2.18
N LEU A 78 16.59 6.55 -2.60
CA LEU A 78 15.93 5.68 -3.57
C LEU A 78 15.98 6.37 -4.94
N SER A 79 16.91 5.95 -5.80
CA SER A 79 16.99 6.50 -7.15
C SER A 79 15.88 6.00 -8.07
N PRO A 80 15.50 6.79 -9.08
CA PRO A 80 14.55 6.36 -10.09
C PRO A 80 15.03 5.07 -10.76
N ILE A 81 14.10 4.21 -11.17
CA ILE A 81 14.36 2.97 -11.95
C ILE A 81 15.00 1.83 -11.11
N ILE A 82 15.34 2.05 -9.82
CA ILE A 82 16.03 1.05 -8.97
C ILE A 82 15.07 0.26 -8.07
N ARG A 83 15.50 -0.99 -7.81
CA ARG A 83 14.92 -2.06 -6.99
C ARG A 83 14.42 -1.61 -5.61
N SER A 84 13.49 -2.39 -5.08
CA SER A 84 13.02 -2.29 -3.71
C SER A 84 14.16 -2.44 -2.68
N PHE A 85 14.13 -1.61 -1.64
CA PHE A 85 15.11 -1.61 -0.56
C PHE A 85 14.49 -2.14 0.73
N ASN A 86 15.31 -2.88 1.47
CA ASN A 86 14.94 -3.43 2.76
C ASN A 86 15.01 -2.34 3.84
N LEU A 87 13.89 -2.07 4.49
CA LEU A 87 13.89 -1.28 5.72
C LEU A 87 14.35 -2.12 6.91
N ILE A 88 14.86 -1.45 7.94
CA ILE A 88 14.98 -2.01 9.28
C ILE A 88 13.59 -2.37 9.82
N PRO A 89 13.49 -3.27 10.82
CA PRO A 89 12.24 -3.48 11.53
C PRO A 89 11.68 -2.15 12.05
N LEU A 90 10.44 -1.82 11.68
CA LEU A 90 9.79 -0.60 12.14
C LEU A 90 9.01 -0.89 13.43
N GLU A 91 9.36 -0.19 14.50
CA GLU A 91 8.57 -0.21 15.72
C GLU A 91 7.45 0.83 15.65
N PRO A 92 6.33 0.64 16.38
CA PRO A 92 5.18 1.56 16.30
C PRO A 92 5.49 3.02 16.60
N GLN A 93 6.54 3.27 17.38
CA GLN A 93 6.96 4.58 17.85
C GLN A 93 7.89 5.29 16.85
N TYR A 94 8.45 4.56 15.89
CA TYR A 94 9.42 5.09 14.94
C TYR A 94 8.76 6.10 14.00
N LYS A 95 9.56 7.07 13.55
CA LYS A 95 9.14 8.08 12.58
C LYS A 95 9.85 7.85 11.26
N LEU A 96 9.06 7.65 10.21
CA LEU A 96 9.53 7.58 8.83
C LEU A 96 9.35 8.95 8.19
N VAL A 97 10.43 9.56 7.74
CA VAL A 97 10.41 10.80 6.97
C VAL A 97 10.69 10.48 5.51
N VAL A 98 9.78 10.91 4.65
CA VAL A 98 9.90 10.82 3.19
C VAL A 98 10.12 12.24 2.67
N LEU A 99 11.18 12.44 1.90
CA LEU A 99 11.50 13.72 1.25
C LEU A 99 11.66 13.50 -0.25
N GLY A 100 11.21 14.46 -1.05
CA GLY A 100 11.34 14.45 -2.51
C GLY A 100 10.01 14.66 -3.23
N LYS A 101 10.10 15.05 -4.49
CA LYS A 101 8.93 15.31 -5.37
C LYS A 101 8.37 14.03 -6.01
N THR A 102 8.41 12.93 -5.28
CA THR A 102 8.00 11.60 -5.74
C THR A 102 7.16 10.90 -4.69
N GLU A 103 6.49 9.84 -5.11
CA GLU A 103 5.76 8.94 -4.26
C GLU A 103 6.56 7.65 -4.05
N VAL A 104 6.38 7.03 -2.88
CA VAL A 104 7.16 5.87 -2.46
C VAL A 104 6.20 4.75 -2.08
N PHE A 105 6.41 3.57 -2.64
CA PHE A 105 5.62 2.38 -2.37
C PHE A 105 6.25 1.56 -1.23
N ILE A 106 5.45 1.19 -0.24
CA ILE A 106 5.86 0.33 0.89
C ILE A 106 5.07 -0.98 0.90
N GLU A 107 5.74 -2.10 1.17
CA GLU A 107 5.08 -3.41 1.28
C GLU A 107 5.71 -4.29 2.36
N PRO A 108 4.93 -5.22 2.98
CA PRO A 108 5.49 -6.20 3.89
C PRO A 108 6.52 -7.10 3.19
N ARG A 109 7.65 -7.35 3.84
CA ARG A 109 8.67 -8.27 3.33
C ARG A 109 8.24 -9.71 3.60
N LYS A 110 8.12 -10.51 2.55
CA LYS A 110 7.94 -11.96 2.69
C LYS A 110 9.25 -12.59 3.15
N VAL A 111 9.25 -13.20 4.34
CA VAL A 111 10.34 -14.08 4.78
C VAL A 111 10.18 -15.41 4.03
N GLN A 112 11.17 -15.78 3.20
CA GLN A 112 11.21 -17.06 2.49
C GLN A 112 11.73 -18.17 3.41
#